data_AF-A0A3M7P921-F1
#
_entry.id   AF-A0A3M7P921-F1
#
_cell.length_a   1.000
_cell.length_b   1.000
_cell.length_c   1.000
_cell.angle_alpha   90.00
_cell.angle_beta   90.00
_cell.angle_gamma   90.00
#
_symmetry.space_group_name_H-M   'P 1'
#
loop_
_entity.id
_entity.type
_entity.pdbx_description
1 polymer ?
#
loop_
_entity_poly.entity_id
_entity_poly.type
_entity_poly.pdbx_seq_one_letter_code
_entity_poly.pdbx_strand_id
1 'polypeptide(L)'
;MQQNDQDSDALSSFGENLIIIDENLSVLNLNAEEKAVNYHEKAMAAISTSQETLNVVKKTLSKHANPVPWEISGELMKNIKGEKLHLAKKHRN
;
A
#
# COMPACT_ATOMS: atom_id res chain seq x y z
N MET A 1 21.56 22.27 -18.54
CA MET A 1 20.60 22.70 -17.50
C MET A 1 19.94 21.44 -16.96
N GLN A 2 20.52 20.84 -15.91
CA GLN A 2 20.06 19.59 -15.28
C GLN A 2 20.15 19.76 -13.75
N GLN A 3 19.53 20.82 -13.24
CA GLN A 3 19.66 21.21 -11.83
C GLN A 3 18.30 21.46 -11.14
N ASN A 4 17.18 21.27 -11.84
CA ASN A 4 15.86 21.64 -11.32
C ASN A 4 15.06 20.46 -10.73
N ASP A 5 15.46 19.21 -11.00
CA ASP A 5 14.66 18.05 -10.58
C ASP A 5 15.03 17.56 -9.17
N GLN A 6 16.30 17.68 -8.74
CA GLN A 6 16.73 17.25 -7.40
C GLN A 6 16.27 18.18 -6.27
N ASP A 7 16.14 19.49 -6.53
CA ASP A 7 15.70 20.46 -5.51
C ASP A 7 14.19 20.34 -5.25
N SER A 8 13.43 19.90 -6.24
CA SER A 8 11.98 19.62 -6.15
C SER A 8 11.67 18.50 -5.17
N ASP A 9 12.36 17.36 -5.30
CA ASP A 9 12.11 16.16 -4.48
C ASP A 9 12.50 16.40 -3.01
N ALA A 10 13.57 17.16 -2.78
CA ALA A 10 14.02 17.52 -1.43
C ALA A 10 13.04 18.49 -0.73
N LEU A 11 12.45 19.43 -1.47
CA LEU A 11 11.44 20.35 -0.95
C LEU A 11 10.09 19.64 -0.68
N SER A 12 9.68 18.68 -1.51
CA SER A 12 8.49 17.84 -1.26
C SER A 12 8.63 17.02 0.02
N SER A 13 9.78 16.37 0.19
CA SER A 13 10.12 15.60 1.39
C SER A 13 10.08 16.44 2.67
N PHE A 14 10.51 17.70 2.63
CA PHE A 14 10.45 18.57 3.82
C PHE A 14 9.01 18.97 4.17
N GLY A 15 8.19 19.30 3.17
CA GLY A 15 6.77 19.62 3.37
C GLY A 15 5.98 18.43 3.92
N GLU A 16 6.22 17.23 3.38
CA GLU A 16 5.61 15.98 3.86
C GLU A 16 5.96 15.70 5.32
N ASN A 17 7.22 15.87 5.71
CA ASN A 17 7.66 15.69 7.09
C ASN A 17 6.98 16.68 8.05
N LEU A 18 6.82 17.94 7.64
CA LEU A 18 6.15 18.96 8.46
C LEU A 18 4.67 18.63 8.67
N ILE A 19 3.98 18.15 7.63
CA ILE A 19 2.58 17.70 7.70
C ILE A 19 2.44 16.51 8.67
N ILE A 20 3.34 15.52 8.58
CA ILE A 20 3.34 14.34 9.47
C ILE A 20 3.53 14.74 10.94
N ILE A 21 4.41 15.71 11.22
CA ILE A 21 4.68 16.18 12.59
C ILE A 21 3.45 16.90 13.17
N ASP A 22 2.83 17.80 12.41
CA ASP A 22 1.62 18.53 12.82
C ASP A 22 0.47 17.57 13.11
N GLU A 23 0.26 16.60 12.22
CA GLU A 23 -0.79 15.58 12.37
C GLU A 23 -0.56 14.72 13.62
N ASN A 24 0.69 14.31 13.89
CA ASN A 24 1.02 13.53 15.08
C ASN A 24 0.83 14.34 16.38
N LEU A 25 1.19 15.62 16.38
CA LEU A 25 0.96 16.51 17.52
C LEU A 25 -0.53 16.69 17.80
N SER A 26 -1.35 16.80 16.74
CA SER A 26 -2.80 16.91 16.88
C SER A 26 -3.42 15.69 17.58
N VAL A 27 -2.95 14.47 17.24
CA VAL A 27 -3.41 13.21 17.85
C VAL A 27 -2.98 13.08 19.31
N LEU A 28 -1.87 13.70 19.72
CA LEU A 28 -1.42 13.67 21.10
C LEU A 28 -2.40 14.41 22.04
N ASN A 29 -3.05 15.47 21.55
CA ASN A 29 -3.99 16.30 22.31
C ASN A 29 -5.43 15.76 22.38
N LEU A 30 -5.74 14.69 21.64
CA LEU A 30 -7.07 14.05 21.66
C LEU A 30 -7.32 13.28 22.96
N ASN A 31 -8.59 13.11 23.32
CA ASN A 31 -8.98 12.21 24.40
C ASN A 31 -8.94 10.73 23.93
N ALA A 32 -9.14 9.77 24.85
CA ALA A 32 -9.00 8.35 24.53
C ALA A 32 -9.99 7.84 23.46
N GLU A 33 -11.22 8.35 23.47
CA GLU A 33 -12.26 7.98 22.50
C GLU A 33 -11.91 8.54 21.11
N GLU A 34 -11.53 9.81 21.04
CA GLU A 34 -11.10 10.48 19.81
C GLU A 34 -9.84 9.82 19.21
N LYS A 35 -8.88 9.40 20.04
CA LYS A 35 -7.71 8.64 19.57
C LYS A 35 -8.10 7.30 18.97
N ALA A 36 -9.03 6.58 19.60
CA ALA A 36 -9.48 5.29 19.08
C ALA A 36 -10.13 5.42 17.70
N VAL A 37 -10.97 6.45 17.51
CA VAL A 37 -11.57 6.77 16.21
C VAL A 37 -10.50 7.16 15.19
N ASN A 38 -9.56 8.04 15.55
CA ASN A 38 -8.48 8.47 14.65
C ASN A 38 -7.62 7.30 14.15
N TYR A 39 -7.21 6.40 15.05
CA TYR A 39 -6.42 5.23 14.66
C TYR A 39 -7.21 4.25 13.79
N HIS A 40 -8.51 4.08 14.08
CA HIS A 40 -9.38 3.25 13.24
C HIS A 40 -9.50 3.83 11.82
N GLU A 41 -9.72 5.14 11.69
CA GLU A 41 -9.77 5.82 10.38
C GLU A 41 -8.45 5.67 9.62
N LYS A 42 -7.30 5.86 10.29
CA LYS A 42 -5.97 5.67 9.67
C LYS A 42 -5.73 4.23 9.23
N ALA A 43 -6.16 3.25 10.02
CA ALA A 43 -6.04 1.83 9.67
C ALA A 43 -6.90 1.45 8.44
N MET A 44 -8.02 2.16 8.24
CA MET A 44 -8.94 1.94 7.11
C MET A 44 -8.62 2.84 5.89
N ALA A 45 -7.75 3.84 6.06
CA ALA A 45 -7.35 4.72 4.97
C ALA A 45 -6.63 3.93 3.87
N ALA A 46 -7.01 4.18 2.63
CA ALA A 46 -6.37 3.53 1.49
C ALA A 46 -4.89 3.94 1.41
N ILE A 47 -4.01 2.95 1.32
CA ILE A 47 -2.59 3.19 1.06
C ILE A 47 -2.47 3.82 -0.33
N SER A 48 -1.95 5.04 -0.40
CA SER A 48 -1.67 5.69 -1.68
C SER A 48 -0.52 4.95 -2.36
N THR A 49 -0.83 4.21 -3.41
CA THR A 49 0.17 3.55 -4.27
C THR A 49 0.56 4.47 -5.42
N SER A 50 1.86 4.57 -5.72
CA SER A 50 2.33 5.36 -6.85
C SER A 50 1.73 4.87 -8.18
N GLN A 51 1.57 5.80 -9.13
CA GLN A 51 1.08 5.46 -10.47
C GLN A 51 1.98 4.43 -11.17
N GLU A 52 3.28 4.47 -10.90
CA GLU A 52 4.25 3.50 -11.40
C GLU A 52 3.98 2.09 -10.84
N THR A 53 3.76 1.98 -9.53
CA THR A 53 3.38 0.72 -8.87
C THR A 53 2.07 0.18 -9.45
N LEU A 54 1.06 1.04 -9.62
CA LEU A 54 -0.19 0.68 -10.26
C LEU A 54 0.00 0.20 -11.69
N ASN A 55 0.87 0.83 -12.47
CA ASN A 55 1.16 0.43 -13.85
C ASN A 55 1.89 -0.92 -13.91
N VAL A 56 2.83 -1.19 -13.00
CA VAL A 56 3.52 -2.49 -12.91
C VAL A 56 2.55 -3.59 -12.50
N VAL A 57 1.69 -3.34 -11.52
CA VAL A 57 0.63 -4.27 -11.11
C VAL A 57 -0.31 -4.55 -12.28
N LYS A 58 -0.84 -3.51 -12.93
CA LYS A 58 -1.70 -3.66 -14.12
C LYS A 58 -1.01 -4.43 -15.24
N LYS A 59 0.27 -4.17 -15.54
CA LYS A 59 1.02 -4.88 -16.58
C LYS A 59 1.26 -6.35 -16.23
N THR A 60 1.54 -6.63 -14.96
CA THR A 60 1.73 -8.00 -14.44
C THR A 60 0.42 -8.79 -14.47
N LEU A 61 -0.68 -8.14 -14.10
CA LEU A 61 -2.00 -8.73 -14.02
C LEU A 61 -2.78 -8.69 -15.35
N SER A 62 -2.37 -7.88 -16.33
CA SER A 62 -3.02 -7.76 -17.65
C SER A 62 -3.08 -9.09 -18.41
N LYS A 63 -2.21 -10.04 -18.08
CA LYS A 63 -2.20 -11.40 -18.65
C LYS A 63 -3.20 -12.35 -17.98
N HIS A 64 -3.86 -11.92 -16.91
CA HIS A 64 -4.72 -12.74 -16.05
C HIS A 64 -6.09 -12.08 -15.92
N ALA A 65 -7.13 -12.75 -16.42
CA ALA A 65 -8.47 -12.17 -16.49
C ALA A 65 -9.10 -11.88 -15.11
N ASN A 66 -8.64 -12.56 -14.05
CA ASN A 66 -9.07 -12.30 -12.68
C ASN A 66 -8.11 -12.95 -11.66
N PRO A 67 -7.00 -12.28 -11.31
CA PRO A 67 -6.05 -12.82 -10.36
C PRO A 67 -6.62 -12.77 -8.94
N VAL A 68 -6.62 -13.91 -8.26
CA VAL A 68 -7.17 -14.07 -6.90
C VAL A 68 -6.02 -14.05 -5.90
N PRO A 69 -6.07 -13.22 -4.84
CA PRO A 69 -5.09 -13.28 -3.75
C PRO A 69 -5.22 -14.63 -3.05
N TRP A 70 -4.12 -15.37 -2.90
CA TRP A 70 -4.14 -16.61 -2.16
C TRP A 70 -4.07 -16.34 -0.65
N GLU A 71 -5.03 -16.87 0.08
CA GLU A 71 -5.33 -16.51 1.47
C GLU A 71 -4.19 -16.85 2.46
N ILE A 72 -3.30 -17.78 2.11
CA ILE A 72 -2.23 -18.24 3.01
C ILE A 72 -0.93 -17.44 2.86
N SER A 73 -0.58 -16.97 1.66
CA SER A 73 0.68 -16.23 1.43
C SER A 73 0.52 -14.82 0.87
N GLY A 74 -0.69 -14.43 0.47
CA GLY A 74 -0.96 -13.17 -0.24
C GLY A 74 -0.45 -13.15 -1.69
N GLU A 75 0.15 -14.23 -2.20
CA GLU A 75 0.54 -14.32 -3.61
C GLU A 75 -0.69 -14.22 -4.52
N LEU A 76 -0.60 -13.40 -5.56
CA LEU A 76 -1.67 -13.27 -6.56
C LEU A 76 -1.63 -14.44 -7.54
N MET A 77 -2.68 -15.24 -7.52
CA MET A 77 -2.82 -16.44 -8.32
C MET A 77 -3.64 -16.17 -9.57
N LYS A 78 -3.28 -16.81 -10.70
CA LYS A 78 -3.91 -16.55 -12.02
C LYS A 78 -5.42 -16.84 -12.06
N ASN A 79 -5.89 -17.73 -11.18
CA ASN A 79 -7.29 -18.11 -10.94
C ASN A 79 -7.34 -19.15 -9.80
N ILE A 80 -8.54 -19.52 -9.34
CA ILE A 80 -8.79 -20.56 -8.30
C ILE A 80 -8.17 -21.93 -8.67
N LYS A 81 -8.08 -22.29 -9.95
CA LYS A 81 -7.42 -23.53 -10.37
C LYS A 81 -5.90 -23.46 -10.15
N GLY A 82 -5.29 -22.28 -10.36
CA GLY A 82 -3.90 -22.00 -10.06
C GLY A 82 -3.60 -22.06 -8.56
N GLU A 83 -4.54 -21.59 -7.74
CA GLU A 83 -4.50 -21.69 -6.28
C GLU A 83 -4.44 -23.15 -5.79
N LYS A 84 -5.37 -23.99 -6.26
CA LYS A 84 -5.40 -25.42 -5.94
C LYS A 84 -4.11 -26.14 -6.35
N LEU A 85 -3.56 -25.79 -7.51
CA LEU A 85 -2.30 -26.37 -8.00
C LEU A 85 -1.09 -25.93 -7.17
N HIS A 86 -1.07 -24.67 -6.72
CA HIS A 86 0.01 -24.14 -5.88
C HIS A 86 0.00 -24.83 -4.51
N LEU A 87 -1.18 -24.96 -3.89
CA LEU A 87 -1.36 -25.67 -2.62
C LEU A 87 -0.85 -27.12 -2.71
N ALA A 88 -1.26 -27.85 -3.75
CA ALA A 88 -0.84 -29.23 -3.97
C ALA A 88 0.68 -29.40 -4.23
N LYS A 89 1.38 -28.35 -4.66
CA LYS A 89 2.82 -28.37 -4.95
C LYS A 89 3.68 -27.90 -3.77
N LYS A 90 3.31 -26.80 -3.12
CA LYS A 90 4.13 -26.16 -2.07
C LYS A 90 3.77 -26.60 -0.66
N HIS A 91 2.52 -26.95 -0.39
CA HIS A 91 2.00 -27.22 0.95
C HIS A 91 1.47 -28.64 1.08
N ARG A 92 2.08 -29.55 0.33
CA ARG A 92 1.76 -30.97 0.38
C ARG A 92 2.27 -31.53 1.70
N ASN A 93 1.35 -31.84 2.61
CA ASN A 93 1.59 -32.71 3.76
C ASN A 93 1.89 -34.14 3.28
#